data_AF-A0AAW1SPQ2-F1
#
_entry.id   AF-A0AAW1SPQ2-F1
#
_cell.length_a   1.000
_cell.length_b   1.000
_cell.length_c   1.000
_cell.angle_alpha   90.00
_cell.angle_beta   90.00
_cell.angle_gamma   90.00
#
_symmetry.space_group_name_H-M   'P 1'
#
loop_
_entity.id
_entity.type
_entity.pdbx_description
1 polymer ?
#
loop_
_entity_poly.entity_id
_entity_poly.type
_entity_poly.pdbx_seq_one_letter_code
_entity_poly.pdbx_strand_id
1 'polypeptide(L)'
;MAEMTAAFDSRRNNAASKVAAVTSTLDERQSLLRLPDEEEHAKHVKDRQHKIEDVQQEIDVLQIEARSLSDQQKLLEGERRQLQEEEQRLSLLDAQIPKSRDELSLFAHISKIKWDADSQQGVAGIFSDPSRSKIETFSLPSDLSRFDQVNRLWKIID
;
A
#
# COMPACT_ATOMS: atom_id res chain seq x y z
N MET A 1 -82.28 -1.85 67.18
CA MET A 1 -82.53 -1.93 65.73
C MET A 1 -81.68 -0.93 64.93
N ALA A 2 -81.54 0.33 65.36
CA ALA A 2 -80.73 1.35 64.65
C ALA A 2 -79.20 1.12 64.67
N GLU A 3 -78.65 0.53 65.75
CA GLU A 3 -77.20 0.24 65.82
C GLU A 3 -76.79 -0.95 64.93
N MET A 4 -77.70 -1.89 64.70
CA MET A 4 -77.44 -3.07 63.87
C MET A 4 -77.38 -2.70 62.39
N THR A 5 -78.24 -1.78 61.92
CA THR A 5 -78.19 -1.26 60.55
C THR A 5 -76.93 -0.45 60.27
N ALA A 6 -76.47 0.37 61.23
CA ALA A 6 -75.22 1.12 61.10
C ALA A 6 -73.97 0.22 60.99
N ALA A 7 -73.94 -0.89 61.71
CA ALA A 7 -72.86 -1.88 61.63
C ALA A 7 -72.84 -2.62 60.27
N PHE A 8 -74.01 -2.91 59.70
CA PHE A 8 -74.12 -3.48 58.36
C PHE A 8 -73.67 -2.50 57.27
N ASP A 9 -74.06 -1.24 57.36
CA ASP A 9 -73.64 -0.21 56.39
C ASP A 9 -72.13 0.07 56.46
N SER A 10 -71.55 0.08 57.67
CA SER A 10 -70.09 0.19 57.85
C SER A 10 -69.33 -0.98 57.23
N ARG A 11 -69.81 -2.22 57.44
CA ARG A 11 -69.23 -3.42 56.81
C ARG A 11 -69.38 -3.40 55.30
N ARG A 12 -70.52 -2.96 54.78
CA ARG A 12 -70.78 -2.84 53.34
C ARG A 12 -69.84 -1.80 52.70
N ASN A 13 -69.65 -0.65 53.33
CA ASN A 13 -68.74 0.38 52.84
C ASN A 13 -67.27 -0.07 52.89
N ASN A 14 -66.86 -0.79 53.94
CA ASN A 14 -65.52 -1.37 54.05
C ASN A 14 -65.29 -2.49 53.02
N ALA A 15 -66.31 -3.31 52.75
CA ALA A 15 -66.26 -4.31 51.69
C ALA A 15 -66.16 -3.66 50.31
N ALA A 16 -66.96 -2.61 50.04
CA ALA A 16 -66.92 -1.88 48.78
C ALA A 16 -65.56 -1.20 48.55
N SER A 17 -64.95 -0.59 49.56
CA SER A 17 -63.62 0.02 49.43
C SER A 17 -62.53 -1.02 49.19
N LYS A 18 -62.63 -2.20 49.81
CA LYS A 18 -61.70 -3.31 49.58
C LYS A 18 -61.85 -3.90 48.19
N VAL A 19 -63.08 -4.08 47.72
CA VAL A 19 -63.34 -4.52 46.34
C VAL A 19 -62.80 -3.51 45.34
N ALA A 20 -63.03 -2.22 45.55
CA ALA A 20 -62.51 -1.15 44.69
C ALA A 20 -60.98 -1.15 44.62
N ALA A 21 -60.30 -1.30 45.77
CA ALA A 21 -58.84 -1.40 45.83
C ALA A 21 -58.32 -2.67 45.12
N VAL A 22 -59.01 -3.81 45.29
CA VAL A 22 -58.62 -5.04 44.60
C VAL A 22 -58.82 -4.91 43.09
N THR A 23 -59.93 -4.34 42.62
CA THR A 23 -60.15 -4.08 41.20
C THR A 23 -59.13 -3.12 40.61
N SER A 24 -58.75 -2.04 41.31
CA SER A 24 -57.71 -1.14 40.80
C SER A 24 -56.34 -1.84 40.71
N THR A 25 -55.97 -2.65 41.71
CA THR A 25 -54.73 -3.43 41.64
C THR A 25 -54.77 -4.53 40.58
N LEU A 26 -55.96 -5.06 40.25
CA LEU A 26 -56.14 -6.05 39.19
C LEU A 26 -55.97 -5.38 37.82
N ASP A 27 -56.59 -4.21 37.62
CA ASP A 27 -56.48 -3.44 36.39
C ASP A 27 -55.04 -2.97 36.13
N GLU A 28 -54.34 -2.51 37.17
CA GLU A 28 -52.91 -2.18 37.10
C GLU A 28 -52.07 -3.39 36.70
N ARG A 29 -52.30 -4.55 37.32
CA ARG A 29 -51.58 -5.80 36.96
C ARG A 29 -51.94 -6.31 35.58
N GLN A 30 -53.19 -6.19 35.14
CA GLN A 30 -53.62 -6.54 33.79
C GLN A 30 -53.01 -5.62 32.74
N SER A 31 -52.83 -4.33 33.04
CA SER A 31 -52.15 -3.39 32.14
C SER A 31 -50.67 -3.72 31.98
N LEU A 32 -50.00 -4.17 33.04
CA LEU A 32 -48.59 -4.60 33.00
C LEU A 32 -48.38 -5.94 32.30
N LEU A 33 -49.41 -6.80 32.27
CA LEU A 33 -49.40 -8.09 31.57
C LEU A 33 -49.98 -8.02 30.15
N ARG A 34 -50.43 -6.84 29.72
CA ARG A 34 -50.90 -6.62 28.35
C ARG A 34 -49.68 -6.71 27.44
N LEU A 35 -49.53 -7.87 26.80
CA LEU A 35 -48.54 -8.08 25.75
C LEU A 35 -48.70 -6.98 24.69
N PRO A 36 -47.60 -6.47 24.11
CA PRO A 36 -47.68 -5.63 22.92
C PRO A 36 -48.56 -6.32 21.89
N ASP A 37 -49.44 -5.59 21.19
CA ASP A 37 -50.26 -6.18 20.14
C ASP A 37 -49.33 -6.93 19.16
N GLU A 38 -49.67 -8.19 18.85
CA GLU A 38 -48.83 -9.07 18.02
C GLU A 38 -48.45 -8.42 16.69
N GLU A 39 -49.31 -7.53 16.18
CA GLU A 39 -49.09 -6.74 14.97
C GLU A 39 -47.99 -5.69 15.09
N GLU A 40 -47.88 -4.99 16.23
CA GLU A 40 -46.80 -4.02 16.48
C GLU A 40 -45.46 -4.74 16.67
N HIS A 41 -45.48 -5.88 17.38
CA HIS A 41 -44.29 -6.72 17.52
C HIS A 41 -43.80 -7.25 16.17
N ALA A 42 -44.71 -7.74 15.33
CA ALA A 42 -44.37 -8.23 13.98
C ALA A 42 -43.77 -7.13 13.09
N LYS A 43 -44.30 -5.89 13.16
CA LYS A 43 -43.72 -4.74 12.44
C LYS A 43 -42.30 -4.43 12.92
N HIS A 44 -42.09 -4.36 14.24
CA HIS A 44 -40.76 -4.11 14.80
C HIS A 44 -39.74 -5.19 14.47
N VAL A 45 -40.15 -6.46 14.44
CA VAL A 45 -39.28 -7.57 14.01
C VAL A 45 -38.91 -7.42 12.54
N LYS A 46 -39.87 -7.09 11.67
CA LYS A 46 -39.62 -6.88 10.23
C LYS A 46 -38.69 -5.70 9.97
N ASP A 47 -38.89 -4.58 10.66
CA ASP A 47 -38.02 -3.40 10.54
C ASP A 47 -36.58 -3.70 10.99
N ARG A 48 -36.43 -4.50 12.05
CA ARG A 48 -35.11 -4.96 12.50
C ARG A 48 -34.48 -5.93 11.51
N GLN A 49 -35.26 -6.82 10.93
CA GLN A 49 -34.79 -7.77 9.92
C GLN A 49 -34.25 -7.03 8.69
N HIS A 50 -34.97 -6.03 8.19
CA HIS A 50 -34.50 -5.19 7.08
C HIS A 50 -33.21 -4.45 7.43
N LYS A 51 -33.11 -3.88 8.64
CA LYS A 51 -31.86 -3.23 9.08
C LYS A 51 -30.69 -4.20 9.17
N ILE A 52 -30.93 -5.44 9.60
CA ILE A 52 -29.89 -6.49 9.63
C ILE A 52 -29.45 -6.82 8.20
N GLU A 53 -30.38 -6.97 7.27
CA GLU A 53 -30.08 -7.22 5.86
C GLU A 53 -29.28 -6.07 5.22
N ASP A 54 -29.67 -4.82 5.47
CA ASP A 54 -28.96 -3.64 4.96
C ASP A 54 -27.53 -3.57 5.50
N VAL A 55 -27.34 -3.77 6.81
CA VAL A 55 -26.02 -3.79 7.45
C VAL A 55 -25.17 -4.95 6.92
N GLN A 56 -25.78 -6.12 6.67
CA GLN A 56 -25.07 -7.27 6.11
C GLN A 56 -24.55 -6.97 4.70
N GLN A 57 -25.35 -6.32 3.86
CA GLN A 57 -24.93 -5.89 2.53
C GLN A 57 -23.78 -4.87 2.60
N GLU A 58 -23.85 -3.92 3.53
CA GLU A 58 -22.78 -2.94 3.74
C GLU A 58 -21.48 -3.61 4.19
N ILE A 59 -21.56 -4.59 5.10
CA ILE A 59 -20.40 -5.40 5.52
C ILE A 59 -19.79 -6.13 4.33
N ASP A 60 -20.60 -6.74 3.48
CA ASP A 60 -20.10 -7.49 2.32
C ASP A 60 -19.38 -6.57 1.33
N VAL A 61 -19.92 -5.37 1.07
CA VAL A 61 -19.27 -4.34 0.24
C VAL A 61 -17.92 -3.92 0.83
N LEU A 62 -17.90 -3.60 2.14
CA LEU A 62 -16.68 -3.20 2.83
C LEU A 62 -15.62 -4.31 2.85
N GLN A 63 -16.03 -5.58 2.94
CA GLN A 63 -15.11 -6.71 2.86
C GLN A 63 -14.47 -6.84 1.47
N ILE A 64 -15.23 -6.61 0.41
CA ILE A 64 -14.71 -6.62 -0.96
C ILE A 64 -13.70 -5.48 -1.14
N GLU A 65 -14.03 -4.28 -0.66
CA GLU A 65 -13.15 -3.11 -0.71
C GLU A 65 -11.86 -3.35 0.07
N ALA A 66 -11.95 -3.89 1.29
CA ALA A 66 -10.79 -4.22 2.11
C ALA A 66 -9.86 -5.23 1.44
N ARG A 67 -10.42 -6.25 0.75
CA ARG A 67 -9.63 -7.20 -0.03
C ARG A 67 -8.94 -6.52 -1.22
N SER A 68 -9.68 -5.68 -1.95
CA SER A 68 -9.13 -4.95 -3.09
C SER A 68 -7.98 -4.03 -2.68
N LEU A 69 -8.14 -3.28 -1.58
CA LEU A 69 -7.10 -2.42 -1.04
C LEU A 69 -5.87 -3.22 -0.57
N SER A 70 -6.08 -4.37 0.08
CA SER A 70 -4.99 -5.27 0.47
C SER A 70 -4.20 -5.76 -0.75
N ASP A 71 -4.88 -6.12 -1.84
CA ASP A 71 -4.21 -6.60 -3.05
C ASP A 71 -3.45 -5.48 -3.77
N GLN A 72 -4.01 -4.26 -3.81
CA GLN A 72 -3.32 -3.07 -4.30
C GLN A 72 -2.07 -2.76 -3.46
N GLN A 73 -2.16 -2.86 -2.13
CA GLN A 73 -1.03 -2.63 -1.25
C GLN A 73 0.11 -3.62 -1.54
N LYS A 74 -0.19 -4.91 -1.72
CA LYS A 74 0.82 -5.92 -2.06
C LYS A 74 1.50 -5.64 -3.41
N LEU A 75 0.72 -5.19 -4.40
CA LEU A 75 1.25 -4.84 -5.71
C LEU A 75 2.21 -3.65 -5.63
N LEU A 76 1.80 -2.59 -4.93
CA LEU A 76 2.64 -1.40 -4.69
C LEU A 76 3.89 -1.72 -3.88
N GLU A 77 3.81 -2.61 -2.90
CA GLU A 77 4.99 -3.07 -2.14
C GLU A 77 5.97 -3.85 -3.05
N GLY A 78 5.45 -4.64 -3.99
CA GLY A 78 6.23 -5.32 -5.02
C GLY A 78 6.95 -4.34 -5.94
N GLU A 79 6.24 -3.36 -6.49
CA GLU A 79 6.81 -2.30 -7.33
C GLU A 79 7.86 -1.48 -6.58
N ARG A 80 7.58 -1.10 -5.33
CA ARG A 80 8.54 -0.36 -4.49
C ARG A 80 9.83 -1.14 -4.30
N ARG A 81 9.74 -2.46 -4.10
CA ARG A 81 10.92 -3.31 -3.95
C ARG A 81 11.73 -3.37 -5.25
N GLN A 82 11.07 -3.51 -6.40
CA GLN A 82 11.75 -3.51 -7.69
C GLN A 82 12.49 -2.20 -7.95
N LEU A 83 11.84 -1.06 -7.70
CA LEU A 83 12.45 0.26 -7.82
C LEU A 83 13.65 0.42 -6.88
N GLN A 84 13.57 -0.09 -5.65
CA GLN A 84 14.66 -0.05 -4.70
C GLN A 84 15.86 -0.90 -5.14
N GLU A 85 15.62 -2.07 -5.72
CA GLU A 85 16.67 -2.93 -6.29
C GLU A 85 17.34 -2.26 -7.51
N GLU A 86 16.56 -1.57 -8.35
CA GLU A 86 17.08 -0.81 -9.49
C GLU A 86 17.89 0.42 -9.04
N GLU A 87 17.40 1.16 -8.05
CA GLU A 87 18.12 2.30 -7.46
C GLU A 87 19.47 1.87 -6.88
N GLN A 88 19.52 0.75 -6.15
CA GLN A 88 20.79 0.21 -5.63
C GLN A 88 21.75 -0.16 -6.76
N ARG A 89 21.26 -0.75 -7.85
CA ARG A 89 22.07 -1.09 -9.02
C ARG A 89 22.63 0.17 -9.69
N LEU A 90 21.82 1.21 -9.86
CA LEU A 90 22.25 2.48 -10.43
C LEU A 90 23.27 3.19 -9.53
N SER A 91 23.06 3.18 -8.21
CA SER A 91 24.01 3.75 -7.24
C SER A 91 25.40 3.08 -7.32
N LEU A 92 25.45 1.76 -7.50
CA LEU A 92 26.71 1.05 -7.71
C LEU A 92 27.41 1.45 -9.00
N LEU A 93 26.66 1.71 -10.07
CA LEU A 93 27.21 2.19 -11.34
C LEU A 93 27.71 3.63 -11.22
N ASP A 94 26.96 4.51 -10.56
CA ASP A 94 27.35 5.90 -10.30
C ASP A 94 28.65 6.00 -9.49
N ALA A 95 28.92 5.05 -8.61
CA ALA A 95 30.20 4.97 -7.90
C ALA A 95 31.38 4.51 -8.78
N GLN A 96 31.10 3.78 -9.87
CA GLN A 96 32.13 3.27 -10.79
C GLN A 96 32.46 4.26 -11.91
N ILE A 97 31.48 5.03 -12.39
CA ILE A 97 31.67 5.98 -13.50
C ILE A 97 32.82 6.96 -13.24
N PRO A 98 32.95 7.62 -12.07
CA PRO A 98 34.06 8.52 -11.80
C PRO A 98 35.42 7.80 -11.86
N LYS A 99 35.51 6.59 -11.29
CA LYS A 99 36.75 5.80 -11.29
C LYS A 99 37.16 5.44 -12.71
N SER A 100 36.23 4.91 -13.51
CA SER A 100 36.49 4.58 -14.91
C SER A 100 36.85 5.83 -15.72
N ARG A 101 36.19 6.97 -15.47
CA ARG A 101 36.54 8.25 -16.11
C ARG A 101 37.96 8.69 -15.78
N ASP A 102 38.34 8.58 -14.51
CA ASP A 102 39.66 8.98 -14.04
C ASP A 102 40.76 8.05 -14.59
N GLU A 103 40.51 6.74 -14.64
CA GLU A 103 41.39 5.75 -15.28
C GLU A 103 41.56 6.03 -16.78
N LEU A 104 40.46 6.25 -17.51
CA LEU A 104 40.51 6.60 -18.94
C LEU A 104 41.24 7.93 -19.16
N SER A 105 41.04 8.90 -18.27
CA SER A 105 41.74 10.18 -18.31
C SER A 105 43.24 10.01 -18.07
N LEU A 106 43.63 9.14 -17.13
CA LEU A 106 45.02 8.79 -16.86
C LEU A 106 45.66 8.11 -18.09
N PHE A 107 44.96 7.15 -18.71
CA PHE A 107 45.43 6.51 -19.94
C PHE A 107 45.62 7.52 -21.08
N ALA A 108 44.64 8.41 -21.31
CA ALA A 108 44.76 9.47 -22.32
C ALA A 108 45.90 10.44 -21.98
N HIS A 109 46.12 10.73 -20.70
CA HIS A 109 47.20 11.62 -20.27
C HIS A 109 48.58 10.99 -20.43
N ILE A 110 48.75 9.70 -20.14
CA ILE A 110 50.03 9.00 -20.27
C ILE A 110 50.34 8.72 -21.74
N SER A 111 49.40 8.08 -22.44
CA SER A 111 49.62 7.66 -23.83
C SER A 111 49.57 8.82 -24.81
N LYS A 112 48.87 9.91 -24.47
CA LYS A 112 48.56 11.02 -25.39
C LYS A 112 47.85 10.56 -26.68
N ILE A 113 47.21 9.39 -26.64
CA ILE A 113 46.48 8.80 -27.77
C ILE A 113 44.99 9.11 -27.63
N LYS A 114 44.36 9.52 -28.73
CA LYS A 114 42.92 9.50 -28.95
C LYS A 114 42.59 8.37 -29.90
N TRP A 115 41.83 7.39 -29.43
CA TRP A 115 41.41 6.24 -30.23
C TRP A 115 40.29 6.61 -31.19
N ASP A 116 40.32 6.04 -32.39
CA ASP A 116 39.22 6.12 -33.34
C ASP A 116 38.28 4.91 -33.11
N ALA A 117 37.08 5.18 -32.60
CA ALA A 117 36.11 4.13 -32.26
C ALA A 117 35.35 3.59 -33.49
N ASP A 118 35.38 4.31 -34.62
CA ASP A 118 34.67 3.93 -35.85
C ASP A 118 35.51 3.01 -36.76
N SER A 119 36.78 2.80 -36.41
CA SER A 119 37.68 1.87 -37.08
C SER A 119 37.19 0.41 -36.93
N GLN A 120 36.53 -0.13 -37.95
CA GLN A 120 36.09 -1.53 -37.97
C GLN A 120 37.21 -2.54 -38.24
N GLN A 121 38.39 -2.09 -38.69
CA GLN A 121 39.50 -2.95 -39.11
C GLN A 121 40.81 -2.58 -38.41
N GLY A 122 40.90 -2.95 -37.14
CA GLY A 122 42.14 -2.83 -36.37
C GLY A 122 42.19 -1.61 -35.45
N VAL A 123 43.39 -1.36 -34.92
CA VAL A 123 43.63 -0.37 -33.86
C VAL A 123 44.14 0.91 -34.50
N ALA A 124 43.29 1.94 -34.53
CA ALA A 124 43.61 3.23 -35.13
C ALA A 124 43.38 4.38 -34.15
N GLY A 125 44.09 5.48 -34.35
CA GLY A 125 43.97 6.64 -33.49
C GLY A 125 44.96 7.74 -33.85
N ILE A 126 44.95 8.77 -33.02
CA ILE A 126 45.77 9.97 -33.15
C ILE A 126 46.62 10.08 -31.90
N PHE A 127 47.94 10.11 -32.05
CA PHE A 127 48.88 10.47 -31.00
C PHE A 127 49.16 11.99 -31.06
N SER A 128 49.06 12.69 -29.93
CA SER A 128 49.31 14.13 -29.87
C SER A 128 50.23 14.49 -28.71
N ASP A 129 51.49 14.80 -28.98
CA ASP A 129 52.41 15.33 -27.97
C ASP A 129 52.46 16.86 -28.05
N PRO A 130 51.85 17.58 -27.09
CA PRO A 130 51.88 19.04 -27.06
C PRO A 130 53.28 19.60 -26.79
N SER A 131 54.16 18.85 -26.13
CA SER A 131 55.52 19.28 -25.79
C SER A 131 56.42 19.33 -27.02
N ARG A 132 56.22 18.37 -27.93
CA ARG A 132 56.92 18.27 -29.22
C ARG A 132 56.14 18.91 -30.38
N SER A 133 54.94 19.46 -30.11
CA SER A 133 54.00 19.96 -31.14
C SER A 133 53.74 18.95 -32.27
N LYS A 134 53.73 17.65 -31.95
CA LYS A 134 53.66 16.55 -32.92
C LYS A 134 52.29 15.89 -32.82
N ILE A 135 51.57 15.85 -33.94
CA ILE A 135 50.30 15.12 -34.07
C ILE A 135 50.49 14.09 -35.18
N GLU A 136 50.37 12.81 -34.84
CA GLU A 136 50.52 11.70 -35.77
C GLU A 136 49.31 10.78 -35.70
N THR A 137 48.71 10.52 -36.86
CA THR A 137 47.68 9.49 -37.00
C THR A 137 48.36 8.15 -37.24
N PHE A 138 47.91 7.10 -36.57
CA PHE A 138 48.39 5.74 -36.78
C PHE A 138 47.22 4.80 -37.04
N SER A 139 47.50 3.74 -37.81
CA SER A 139 46.58 2.63 -38.05
C SER A 139 47.38 1.34 -38.01
N LEU A 140 46.98 0.43 -37.12
CA LEU A 140 47.58 -0.88 -36.95
C LEU A 140 46.60 -1.94 -37.48
N PRO A 141 47.00 -2.72 -38.48
CA PRO A 141 46.13 -3.74 -39.04
C PRO A 141 45.86 -4.85 -38.04
N SER A 142 44.68 -5.46 -38.15
CA SER A 142 44.15 -6.46 -37.23
C SER A 142 44.82 -7.84 -37.33
N ASP A 143 45.66 -8.04 -38.34
CA ASP A 143 46.44 -9.26 -38.60
C ASP A 143 47.71 -9.36 -37.73
N LEU A 144 48.16 -8.25 -37.15
CA LEU A 144 49.30 -8.22 -36.24
C LEU A 144 49.00 -8.92 -34.91
N SER A 145 50.03 -9.55 -34.32
CA SER A 145 49.91 -10.11 -32.96
C SER A 145 49.70 -8.99 -31.94
N ARG A 146 49.00 -9.29 -30.83
CA ARG A 146 48.82 -8.32 -29.73
C ARG A 146 50.16 -7.76 -29.22
N PHE A 147 51.19 -8.60 -29.16
CA PHE A 147 52.53 -8.21 -28.73
C PHE A 147 53.15 -7.18 -29.70
N ASP A 148 53.04 -7.41 -31.00
CA ASP A 148 53.57 -6.50 -32.02
C ASP A 148 52.78 -5.18 -32.06
N GLN A 149 51.46 -5.22 -31.89
CA GLN A 149 50.62 -4.03 -31.79
C GLN A 149 51.04 -3.17 -30.59
N VAL A 150 51.20 -3.77 -29.40
CA VAL A 150 51.63 -3.06 -28.19
C VAL A 150 53.03 -2.46 -28.34
N ASN A 151 53.99 -3.22 -28.88
CA ASN A 151 55.34 -2.71 -29.11
C ASN A 151 55.37 -1.55 -30.11
N ARG A 152 54.54 -1.60 -31.15
CA ARG A 152 54.40 -0.49 -32.10
C ARG A 152 53.78 0.74 -31.45
N LEU A 153 52.76 0.57 -30.61
CA LEU A 153 52.15 1.67 -29.86
C LEU A 153 53.16 2.33 -28.92
N TRP A 154 53.94 1.55 -28.15
CA TRP A 154 54.97 2.11 -27.27
C TRP A 154 56.05 2.88 -28.04
N LYS A 155 56.44 2.42 -29.24
CA LYS A 155 57.37 3.18 -30.10
C LYS A 155 56.82 4.50 -30.62
N ILE A 156 55.50 4.68 -30.66
CA ILE A 156 54.87 5.95 -31.03
C ILE A 156 54.86 6.92 -29.84
N ILE A 157 54.77 6.37 -28.62
CA ILE A 157 54.68 7.15 -27.37
C ILE A 157 56.06 7.66 -26.90
N ASP A 158 57.14 6.90 -27.12
CA ASP A 158 58.55 7.32 -26.85
C ASP A 158 59.04 8.44 -27.80
#